data_AF-A0A127SPC6-F1
#
_entry.id   AF-A0A127SPC6-F1
#
_cell.length_a   1.000
_cell.length_b   1.000
_cell.length_c   1.000
_cell.angle_alpha   90.00
_cell.angle_beta   90.00
_cell.angle_gamma   90.00
#
_symmetry.space_group_name_H-M   'P 1'
#
loop_
_entity.id
_entity.type
_entity.pdbx_description
1 polymer ?
#
loop_
_entity_poly.entity_id
_entity_poly.type
_entity_poly.pdbx_seq_one_letter_code
_entity_poly.pdbx_strand_id
1 'polypeptide(L)'
;NTIGTDFTKYKVVKRGQFTYIPDTSRRGDKIGIALLMDYDEGLVSNIYTVFEVKDENELLPEYLMLWFSRPEFDRYARFKSHGSVREIMDWDEMCKVELPVPSIDKQRSIVKAYQTITERIELKRRINDNLAA
;
A
#
# COMPACT_ATOMS: atom_id res chain seq x y z
N ASN A 1 -23.47 -8.51 6.33
CA ASN A 1 -23.75 -9.35 5.14
C ASN A 1 -22.62 -10.34 4.92
N THR A 2 -22.66 -11.46 5.64
CA THR A 2 -21.66 -12.55 5.56
C THR A 2 -22.32 -13.94 5.46
N ILE A 3 -23.65 -14.00 5.46
CA ILE A 3 -24.40 -15.26 5.41
C ILE A 3 -24.28 -15.83 3.99
N GLY A 4 -23.65 -17.01 3.87
CA GLY A 4 -23.47 -17.74 2.61
C GLY A 4 -22.16 -17.45 1.87
N THR A 5 -21.30 -16.57 2.38
CA THR A 5 -19.98 -16.32 1.77
C THR A 5 -19.01 -17.43 2.14
N ASP A 6 -18.50 -18.12 1.12
CA ASP A 6 -17.42 -19.09 1.27
C ASP A 6 -16.07 -18.36 1.42
N PHE A 7 -15.59 -18.30 2.66
CA PHE A 7 -14.36 -17.61 3.03
C PHE A 7 -13.08 -18.37 2.64
N THR A 8 -13.17 -19.63 2.18
CA THR A 8 -11.99 -20.38 1.72
C THR A 8 -11.36 -19.80 0.45
N LYS A 9 -12.11 -18.95 -0.27
CA LYS A 9 -11.67 -18.27 -1.51
C LYS A 9 -10.91 -16.96 -1.25
N TYR A 10 -10.67 -16.62 0.01
CA TYR A 10 -9.99 -15.40 0.42
C TYR A 10 -8.68 -15.72 1.14
N LYS A 11 -7.71 -14.83 1.01
CA LYS A 11 -6.49 -14.83 1.80
C LYS A 11 -6.71 -13.96 3.04
N VAL A 12 -6.23 -14.44 4.18
CA VAL A 12 -6.10 -13.64 5.39
C VAL A 12 -4.82 -12.81 5.28
N VAL A 13 -4.95 -11.52 5.57
CA VAL A 13 -3.87 -10.54 5.64
C VAL A 13 -3.78 -10.07 7.07
N LYS A 14 -2.59 -10.03 7.64
CA LYS A 14 -2.36 -9.61 9.03
C LYS A 14 -1.89 -8.16 9.09
N ARG A 15 -2.03 -7.54 10.26
CA ARG A 15 -1.42 -6.23 10.55
C ARG A 15 0.07 -6.24 10.17
N GLY A 16 0.53 -5.17 9.52
CA GLY A 16 1.90 -5.04 8.99
C GLY A 16 2.12 -5.66 7.61
N GLN A 17 1.16 -6.43 7.09
CA GLN A 17 1.27 -7.03 5.76
C GLN A 17 0.70 -6.13 4.67
N PHE A 18 1.28 -6.27 3.49
CA PHE A 18 0.87 -5.63 2.26
C PHE A 18 -0.01 -6.55 1.43
N THR A 19 -0.84 -5.91 0.61
CA THR A 19 -1.59 -6.53 -0.47
C THR A 19 -1.19 -5.85 -1.76
N TYR A 20 -0.99 -6.65 -2.80
CA TYR A 20 -0.61 -6.18 -4.12
C TYR A 20 -1.43 -6.90 -5.19
N ILE A 21 -1.88 -6.16 -6.20
CA ILE A 21 -2.46 -6.72 -7.40
C ILE A 21 -1.70 -6.23 -8.64
N PRO A 22 -1.26 -7.13 -9.53
CA PRO A 22 -0.35 -6.80 -10.63
C PRO A 22 -0.99 -5.98 -11.76
N ASP A 23 -2.32 -5.88 -11.80
CA ASP A 23 -3.06 -5.23 -12.87
C ASP A 23 -2.95 -3.70 -12.80
N THR A 24 -2.33 -3.10 -13.82
CA THR A 24 -2.15 -1.64 -13.97
C THR A 24 -3.10 -1.02 -14.98
N SER A 25 -3.77 -1.83 -15.81
CA SER A 25 -4.54 -1.38 -16.98
C SER A 25 -5.82 -0.58 -16.66
N ARG A 26 -6.41 -0.75 -15.48
CA ARG A 26 -7.76 -0.22 -15.13
C ARG A 26 -7.80 0.63 -13.87
N ARG A 27 -6.66 1.06 -13.35
CA ARG A 27 -6.57 1.67 -12.00
C ARG A 27 -6.28 3.16 -11.99
N GLY A 28 -6.59 3.88 -13.08
CA GLY A 28 -6.44 5.33 -13.13
C GLY A 28 -5.01 5.79 -12.87
N ASP A 29 -4.06 5.15 -13.56
CA ASP A 29 -2.62 5.36 -13.41
C ASP A 29 -1.98 4.85 -12.12
N LYS A 30 -2.73 4.24 -11.21
CA LYS A 30 -2.21 3.77 -9.92
C LYS A 30 -1.98 2.27 -9.84
N ILE A 31 -0.90 1.87 -9.20
CA ILE A 31 -0.68 0.47 -8.83
C ILE A 31 -1.51 0.13 -7.58
N GLY A 32 -2.11 -1.07 -7.54
CA GLY A 32 -2.93 -1.49 -6.41
C GLY A 32 -2.07 -2.09 -5.30
N ILE A 33 -1.58 -1.25 -4.38
CA ILE A 33 -0.85 -1.67 -3.18
C ILE A 33 -1.52 -1.05 -1.93
N ALA A 34 -1.66 -1.85 -0.87
CA ALA A 34 -2.13 -1.36 0.42
C ALA A 34 -1.43 -2.07 1.57
N LEU A 35 -1.19 -1.35 2.67
CA LEU A 35 -0.66 -1.85 3.94
C LEU A 35 -1.78 -1.91 4.97
N LEU A 36 -1.93 -3.03 5.69
CA LEU A 36 -2.90 -3.16 6.77
C LEU A 36 -2.31 -2.70 8.10
N MET A 37 -2.80 -1.60 8.66
CA MET A 37 -2.35 -1.09 9.97
C MET A 37 -3.44 -1.02 11.04
N ASP A 38 -4.70 -0.79 10.65
CA ASP A 38 -5.75 -0.44 11.61
C ASP A 38 -6.42 -1.65 12.28
N TYR A 39 -6.30 -2.83 11.68
CA TYR A 39 -6.93 -4.07 12.13
C TYR A 39 -5.90 -5.18 12.27
N ASP A 40 -6.19 -6.17 13.11
CA ASP A 40 -5.30 -7.34 13.28
C ASP A 40 -5.31 -8.25 12.06
N GLU A 41 -6.48 -8.42 11.44
CA GLU A 41 -6.67 -9.24 10.25
C GLU A 41 -7.67 -8.61 9.27
N GLY A 42 -7.47 -8.90 7.99
CA GLY A 42 -8.36 -8.54 6.89
C GLY A 42 -8.45 -9.65 5.86
N LEU A 43 -9.51 -9.63 5.04
CA LEU A 43 -9.71 -10.61 3.97
C LEU A 43 -9.52 -9.96 2.60
N VAL A 44 -8.74 -10.61 1.74
CA VAL A 44 -8.57 -10.18 0.34
C VAL A 44 -8.83 -11.33 -0.62
N SER A 45 -9.20 -10.99 -1.86
CA SER A 45 -9.37 -11.99 -2.92
C SER A 45 -8.06 -12.74 -3.18
N ASN A 46 -8.16 -14.02 -3.56
CA ASN A 46 -7.02 -14.87 -3.89
C ASN A 46 -6.10 -14.32 -4.99
N ILE A 47 -6.59 -13.38 -5.83
CA ILE A 47 -5.79 -12.75 -6.89
C ILE A 47 -4.74 -11.77 -6.36
N TYR A 48 -4.84 -11.35 -5.09
CA TYR A 48 -3.85 -10.48 -4.48
C TYR A 48 -2.63 -11.30 -4.02
N THR A 49 -1.46 -10.74 -4.24
CA THR A 49 -0.23 -11.15 -3.57
C THR A 49 -0.20 -10.51 -2.19
N VAL A 50 0.07 -11.32 -1.17
CA VAL A 50 0.27 -10.85 0.21
C VAL A 50 1.76 -10.96 0.50
N PHE A 51 2.37 -9.90 1.01
CA PHE A 51 3.80 -9.88 1.34
C PHE A 51 4.05 -8.98 2.55
N GLU A 52 5.24 -9.09 3.13
CA GLU A 52 5.62 -8.33 4.31
C GLU A 52 7.11 -7.98 4.28
N VAL A 53 7.50 -7.00 5.09
CA VAL A 53 8.92 -6.73 5.32
C VAL A 53 9.51 -7.82 6.21
N LYS A 54 10.71 -8.31 5.87
CA LYS A 54 11.37 -9.39 6.61
C LYS A 54 11.94 -8.96 7.96
N ASP A 55 12.53 -7.77 8.02
CA ASP A 55 13.09 -7.20 9.25
C ASP A 55 12.67 -5.73 9.38
N GLU A 56 11.80 -5.45 10.35
CA GLU A 56 11.33 -4.09 10.65
C GLU A 56 12.38 -3.21 11.31
N ASN A 57 13.54 -3.76 11.69
CA ASN A 57 14.70 -2.98 12.12
C ASN A 57 15.55 -2.50 10.93
N GLU A 58 15.37 -3.09 9.74
CA GLU A 58 16.03 -2.65 8.51
C GLU A 58 15.11 -1.76 7.66
N LEU A 59 13.82 -2.10 7.57
CA LEU A 59 12.84 -1.39 6.74
C LEU A 59 11.48 -1.31 7.44
N LEU A 60 10.94 -0.12 7.64
CA LEU A 60 9.59 0.02 8.18
C LEU A 60 8.53 -0.23 7.11
N PRO A 61 7.47 -1.02 7.40
CA PRO A 61 6.33 -1.15 6.51
C PRO A 61 5.72 0.21 6.13
N GLU A 62 5.56 1.13 7.09
CA GLU A 62 4.97 2.44 6.82
C GLU A 62 5.88 3.29 5.92
N TYR A 63 7.20 3.22 6.09
CA TYR A 63 8.14 3.91 5.21
C TYR A 63 8.05 3.36 3.78
N LEU A 64 8.03 2.04 3.63
CA LEU A 64 7.86 1.39 2.34
C LEU A 64 6.52 1.79 1.68
N MET A 65 5.43 1.85 2.45
CA MET A 65 4.12 2.30 1.96
C MET A 65 4.15 3.77 1.52
N LEU A 66 4.83 4.65 2.25
CA LEU A 66 5.03 6.04 1.84
C LEU A 66 5.80 6.13 0.52
N TRP A 67 6.81 5.28 0.33
CA TRP A 67 7.57 5.23 -0.91
C TRP A 67 6.71 4.75 -2.09
N PHE A 68 5.91 3.71 -1.90
CA PHE A 68 4.95 3.23 -2.92
C PHE A 68 3.85 4.25 -3.24
N SER A 69 3.49 5.10 -2.29
CA SER A 69 2.44 6.13 -2.45
C SER A 69 2.86 7.31 -3.34
N ARG A 70 4.10 7.31 -3.84
CA ARG A 70 4.64 8.38 -4.67
C ARG A 70 4.17 8.25 -6.12
N PRO A 71 3.80 9.36 -6.78
CA PRO A 71 3.48 9.35 -8.21
C PRO A 71 4.63 8.85 -9.11
N GLU A 72 5.88 8.97 -8.68
CA GLU A 72 7.02 8.39 -9.41
C GLU A 72 6.93 6.86 -9.49
N PHE A 73 6.46 6.22 -8.42
CA PHE A 73 6.35 4.77 -8.39
C PHE A 73 5.22 4.27 -9.28
N ASP A 74 4.08 4.96 -9.29
CA ASP A 74 3.00 4.71 -10.24
C ASP A 74 3.49 4.77 -11.70
N ARG A 75 4.27 5.80 -12.05
CA ARG A 75 4.88 5.93 -13.39
C ARG A 75 5.88 4.82 -13.69
N TYR A 76 6.72 4.46 -12.71
CA TYR A 76 7.66 3.35 -12.85
C TYR A 76 6.93 2.03 -13.10
N ALA A 77 5.90 1.74 -12.31
CA ALA A 77 5.13 0.51 -12.41
C ALA A 77 4.44 0.37 -13.77
N ARG A 78 3.87 1.47 -14.28
CA ARG A 78 3.35 1.57 -15.65
C ARG A 78 4.43 1.26 -16.69
N PHE A 79 5.60 1.89 -16.58
CA PHE A 79 6.70 1.69 -17.52
C PHE A 79 7.22 0.24 -17.52
N LYS A 80 7.24 -0.41 -16.35
CA LYS A 80 7.63 -1.82 -16.20
C LYS A 80 6.53 -2.81 -16.56
N SER A 81 5.29 -2.34 -16.74
CA SER A 81 4.19 -3.23 -17.08
C SER A 81 4.29 -3.71 -18.52
N HIS A 82 3.81 -4.92 -18.77
CA HIS A 82 3.72 -5.51 -20.10
C HIS A 82 2.34 -6.14 -20.34
N GLY A 83 1.97 -6.26 -21.61
CA GLY A 83 0.69 -6.83 -22.04
C GLY A 83 -0.01 -5.98 -23.08
N SER A 84 -1.03 -6.53 -23.74
CA SER A 84 -1.79 -5.85 -24.78
C SER A 84 -3.11 -5.30 -24.23
N VAL A 85 -4.08 -6.17 -23.96
CA VAL A 85 -5.40 -5.77 -23.41
C VAL A 85 -5.34 -5.57 -21.90
N ARG A 86 -4.43 -6.28 -21.23
CA ARG A 86 -4.20 -6.20 -19.79
C ARG A 86 -2.71 -6.02 -19.55
N GLU A 87 -2.35 -4.81 -19.18
CA GLU A 87 -1.02 -4.46 -18.70
C GLU A 87 -0.87 -4.95 -17.26
N ILE A 88 0.21 -5.69 -17.00
CA ILE A 88 0.55 -6.17 -15.68
C ILE A 88 2.00 -5.84 -15.37
N MET A 89 2.26 -5.45 -14.12
CA MET A 89 3.57 -5.57 -13.50
C MET A 89 3.46 -6.79 -12.59
N ASP A 90 4.14 -7.88 -12.90
CA ASP A 90 4.00 -9.10 -12.09
C ASP A 90 4.84 -9.04 -10.80
N TRP A 91 4.76 -10.10 -10.00
CA TRP A 91 5.49 -10.16 -8.73
C TRP A 91 7.01 -10.18 -8.92
N ASP A 92 7.50 -10.76 -10.01
CA ASP A 92 8.94 -10.82 -10.28
C ASP A 92 9.47 -9.43 -10.65
N GLU A 93 8.72 -8.64 -11.42
CA GLU A 93 9.05 -7.22 -11.66
C GLU A 93 8.94 -6.38 -10.37
N MET A 94 7.94 -6.64 -9.52
CA MET A 94 7.83 -6.00 -8.20
C MET A 94 9.04 -6.27 -7.31
N CYS A 95 9.57 -7.49 -7.32
CA CYS A 95 10.76 -7.86 -6.54
C CYS A 95 12.05 -7.20 -7.06
N LYS A 96 12.06 -6.68 -8.29
CA LYS A 96 13.20 -5.95 -8.88
C LYS A 96 13.18 -4.45 -8.59
N VAL A 97 12.16 -3.95 -7.88
CA VAL A 97 12.06 -2.55 -7.52
C VAL A 97 13.19 -2.17 -6.57
N GLU A 98 14.01 -1.21 -6.97
CA GLU A 98 15.03 -0.62 -6.12
C GLU A 98 14.51 0.67 -5.46
N LEU A 99 14.80 0.83 -4.18
CA LEU A 99 14.46 2.01 -3.39
C LEU A 99 15.59 2.35 -2.42
N PRO A 100 15.74 3.63 -2.03
CA PRO A 100 16.64 4.00 -0.95
C PRO A 100 16.13 3.42 0.38
N VAL A 101 17.02 2.75 1.12
CA VAL A 101 16.75 2.25 2.47
C VAL A 101 17.67 2.99 3.45
N PRO A 102 17.27 4.18 3.95
CA PRO A 102 18.07 4.92 4.91
C PRO A 102 18.04 4.21 6.28
N SER A 103 18.82 4.70 7.25
CA SER A 103 18.81 4.12 8.61
C SER A 103 17.42 4.09 9.22
N ILE A 104 17.16 3.10 10.09
CA ILE A 104 15.84 2.91 10.70
C ILE A 104 15.33 4.16 11.43
N ASP A 105 16.20 4.88 12.13
CA ASP A 105 15.84 6.13 12.80
C ASP A 105 15.41 7.22 11.81
N LYS A 106 16.06 7.27 10.65
CA LYS A 106 15.69 8.20 9.58
C LYS A 106 14.33 7.83 8.98
N GLN A 107 14.06 6.55 8.78
CA GLN A 107 12.75 6.07 8.33
C GLN A 107 11.66 6.43 9.34
N ARG A 108 11.86 6.17 10.63
CA ARG A 108 10.93 6.56 11.72
C ARG A 108 10.66 8.05 11.72
N SER A 109 11.70 8.87 11.55
CA SER A 109 11.57 10.33 11.48
C SER A 109 10.73 10.78 10.28
N ILE A 110 10.89 10.15 9.11
CA ILE A 110 10.11 10.47 7.90
C ILE A 110 8.64 10.10 8.11
N VAL A 111 8.37 8.88 8.59
CA VAL A 111 7.02 8.39 8.86
C VAL A 111 6.29 9.31 9.86
N LYS A 112 6.95 9.64 10.97
CA LYS A 112 6.39 10.53 11.99
C LYS A 112 6.07 11.92 11.45
N ALA A 113 6.96 12.49 10.65
CA ALA A 113 6.75 13.80 10.04
C ALA A 113 5.53 13.78 9.10
N TYR A 114 5.42 12.75 8.26
CA TYR A 114 4.28 12.57 7.36
C TYR A 114 2.96 12.43 8.13
N GLN A 115 2.90 11.52 9.11
CA GLN A 115 1.71 11.30 9.95
C GLN A 115 1.27 12.58 10.64
N THR A 116 2.21 13.32 11.25
CA THR A 116 1.91 14.59 11.93
C THR A 116 1.24 15.60 10.99
N ILE A 117 1.70 15.70 9.75
CA ILE A 117 1.14 16.63 8.76
C ILE A 117 -0.25 16.18 8.35
N THR A 118 -0.42 14.89 8.03
CA THR A 118 -1.69 14.33 7.58
C THR A 118 -2.77 14.41 8.66
N GLU A 119 -2.44 14.07 9.91
CA GLU A 119 -3.35 14.21 11.05
C GLU A 119 -3.81 15.65 11.25
N ARG A 120 -2.89 16.62 11.12
CA ARG A 120 -3.24 18.06 11.21
C ARG A 120 -4.15 18.50 10.07
N ILE A 121 -3.95 17.99 8.86
CA ILE A 121 -4.82 18.28 7.71
C ILE A 121 -6.23 17.75 7.99
N GLU A 122 -6.33 16.48 8.42
CA GLU A 122 -7.61 15.84 8.73
C GLU A 122 -8.35 16.53 9.87
N LEU A 123 -7.63 16.93 10.93
CA LEU A 123 -8.23 17.70 12.02
C LEU A 123 -8.82 19.03 11.53
N LYS A 124 -8.08 19.77 10.68
CA LYS A 124 -8.56 21.04 10.13
C LYS A 124 -9.77 20.86 9.22
N ARG A 125 -9.82 19.79 8.42
CA ARG A 125 -10.99 19.45 7.59
C ARG A 125 -12.23 19.24 8.46
N ARG A 126 -12.13 18.42 9.49
CA ARG A 126 -13.25 18.18 10.43
C ARG A 126 -13.75 19.46 11.10
N ILE A 127 -12.85 20.36 11.49
CA ILE A 127 -13.24 21.66 12.06
C ILE A 127 -14.04 22.49 11.04
N ASN A 128 -13.55 22.56 9.79
CA ASN A 128 -14.25 23.31 8.74
C ASN A 128 -15.64 22.70 8.43
N ASP A 129 -15.74 21.38 8.35
CA ASP A 129 -16.99 20.68 8.06
C ASP A 129 -18.02 20.90 9.17
N ASN A 130 -17.58 20.90 10.44
CA ASN A 130 -18.44 21.17 11.59
C ASN A 130 -18.92 22.63 11.65
N LEU A 131 -18.17 23.59 11.11
CA LEU A 131 -18.55 25.00 11.07
C LEU A 131 -19.51 25.33 9.92
N ALA A 132 -19.54 24.50 8.88
CA ALA A 132 -20.43 24.65 7.74
C ALA A 132 -21.81 23.98 7.94
N ALA A 133 -21.94 23.16 8.99
CA ALA A 133 -23.18 22.48 9.40
C ALA A 133 -24.03 23.37 10.33
#